data_AF-A0A416RDR0-F1
#
_entry.id   AF-A0A416RDR0-F1
#
_cell.length_a   1.000
_cell.length_b   1.000
_cell.length_c   1.000
_cell.angle_alpha   90.00
_cell.angle_beta   90.00
_cell.angle_gamma   90.00
#
_symmetry.space_group_name_H-M   'P 1'
#
loop_
_entity.id
_entity.type
_entity.pdbx_description
1 polymer ?
#
loop_
_entity_poly.entity_id
_entity_poly.type
_entity_poly.pdbx_seq_one_letter_code
_entity_poly.pdbx_strand_id
1 'polypeptide(L)'
;MAALTNVRDTSELGGKYIALPVKGATTIYQGSIVAIDANGYAIPGKKATGLKAAGRAEETVENKGGDGEAVIRVARGIFVFENSTSGKIAAAEVLGPCYIEDDQTVTKTATSASVAGLVIRVDDEGVAVEMGFGYTPATAGAGA
;
A
#
# COMPACT_ATOMS: atom_id res chain seq x y z
N MET A 1 9.26 10.42 27.56
CA MET A 1 8.83 11.25 26.40
C MET A 1 9.07 12.70 26.78
N ALA A 2 9.93 13.43 26.07
CA ALA A 2 10.24 14.81 26.40
C ALA A 2 9.13 15.74 25.87
N ALA A 3 8.66 16.66 26.71
CA ALA A 3 7.69 17.67 26.31
C ALA A 3 8.34 18.73 25.42
N LEU A 4 7.57 19.32 24.51
CA LEU A 4 8.04 20.41 23.65
C LEU A 4 8.24 21.67 24.52
N THR A 5 9.49 22.10 24.69
CA THR A 5 9.83 23.29 25.51
C THR A 5 10.07 24.55 24.67
N ASN A 6 10.00 24.45 23.35
CA ASN A 6 10.14 25.58 22.42
C ASN A 6 9.28 25.38 21.17
N VAL A 7 9.02 26.46 20.41
CA VAL A 7 8.35 26.41 19.11
C VAL A 7 9.13 25.50 18.14
N ARG A 8 8.41 24.65 17.41
CA ARG A 8 8.98 23.75 16.40
C ARG A 8 8.35 24.07 15.06
N ASP A 9 9.17 24.47 14.11
CA ASP A 9 8.77 24.56 12.71
C ASP A 9 8.59 23.13 12.17
N THR A 10 7.34 22.72 11.94
CA THR A 10 7.02 21.38 11.42
C THR A 10 6.63 21.53 9.97
N SER A 11 7.54 21.17 9.06
CA SER A 11 7.28 21.29 7.63
C SER A 11 6.22 20.27 7.19
N GLU A 12 5.18 20.77 6.52
CA GLU A 12 4.19 19.92 5.85
C GLU A 12 4.83 19.33 4.59
N LEU A 13 4.87 18.00 4.49
CA LEU A 13 5.16 17.32 3.24
C LEU A 13 3.83 17.17 2.50
N GLY A 14 3.64 17.93 1.41
CA GLY A 14 2.37 18.01 0.67
C GLY A 14 1.72 16.63 0.46
N GLY A 15 0.48 16.47 0.89
CA GLY A 15 -0.10 15.17 1.28
C GLY A 15 -0.33 14.12 0.19
N LYS A 16 -0.08 14.43 -1.09
CA LYS A 16 -0.36 13.52 -2.21
C LYS A 16 0.77 12.53 -2.49
N TYR A 17 2.02 12.93 -2.27
CA TYR A 17 3.20 12.14 -2.64
C TYR A 17 4.12 11.95 -1.44
N ILE A 18 4.65 10.73 -1.30
CA ILE A 18 5.68 10.41 -0.32
C ILE A 18 6.89 9.81 -1.05
N ALA A 19 8.08 10.11 -0.54
CA ALA A 19 9.32 9.55 -1.03
C ALA A 19 9.75 8.43 -0.07
N LEU A 20 9.98 7.23 -0.58
CA LEU A 20 10.29 6.06 0.25
C LEU A 20 11.58 5.37 -0.23
N PRO A 21 12.45 4.93 0.70
CA PRO A 21 13.65 4.18 0.36
C PRO A 21 13.28 2.79 -0.17
N VAL A 22 13.81 2.42 -1.33
CA VAL A 22 13.54 1.13 -2.00
C VAL A 22 14.46 0.05 -1.43
N LYS A 23 13.93 -1.15 -1.24
CA LYS A 23 14.72 -2.31 -0.84
C LYS A 23 15.82 -2.61 -1.87
N GLY A 24 16.96 -3.13 -1.42
CA GLY A 24 18.03 -3.55 -2.31
C GLY A 24 17.57 -4.66 -3.27
N ALA A 25 18.25 -4.76 -4.42
CA ALA A 25 17.98 -5.75 -5.47
C ALA A 25 16.49 -5.87 -5.87
N THR A 26 15.75 -4.77 -5.86
CA THR A 26 14.31 -4.75 -6.10
C THR A 26 13.96 -3.74 -7.18
N THR A 27 13.03 -4.11 -8.05
CA THR A 27 12.47 -3.24 -9.09
C THR A 27 11.01 -2.97 -8.78
N ILE A 28 10.61 -1.71 -8.79
CA ILE A 28 9.23 -1.28 -8.65
C ILE A 28 8.85 -0.59 -9.95
N TYR A 29 7.77 -1.04 -10.59
CA TYR A 29 7.28 -0.48 -11.84
C TYR A 29 6.30 0.66 -11.59
N GLN A 30 6.31 1.66 -12.47
CA GLN A 30 5.31 2.71 -12.47
C GLN A 30 3.90 2.11 -12.54
N GLY A 31 2.99 2.62 -11.71
CA GLY A 31 1.60 2.15 -11.66
C GLY A 31 1.36 0.99 -10.69
N SER A 32 2.41 0.31 -10.23
CA SER A 32 2.26 -0.82 -9.32
C SER A 32 1.91 -0.38 -7.89
N ILE A 33 1.32 -1.31 -7.14
CA ILE A 33 1.16 -1.22 -5.69
C ILE A 33 2.54 -1.20 -5.05
N VAL A 34 2.76 -0.23 -4.16
CA VAL A 34 3.95 -0.16 -3.31
C VAL A 34 3.58 -0.53 -1.89
N ALA A 35 4.28 -1.53 -1.37
CA ALA A 35 4.17 -1.98 0.00
C ALA A 35 5.46 -1.69 0.77
N ILE A 36 5.34 -1.52 2.08
CA ILE A 36 6.47 -1.37 3.00
C ILE A 36 6.66 -2.68 3.76
N ASP A 37 7.88 -3.18 3.76
CA ASP A 37 8.27 -4.37 4.52
C ASP A 37 8.46 -4.07 6.02
N ALA A 38 8.76 -5.10 6.81
CA ALA A 38 8.96 -4.98 8.26
C ALA A 38 10.14 -4.07 8.63
N ASN A 39 11.09 -3.87 7.70
CA ASN A 39 12.29 -3.06 7.89
C ASN A 39 12.08 -1.60 7.46
N GLY A 40 10.92 -1.27 6.89
CA GLY A 40 10.59 0.09 6.46
C GLY A 40 10.96 0.40 5.02
N TYR A 41 11.32 -0.59 4.20
CA TYR A 41 11.68 -0.39 2.79
C TYR A 41 10.52 -0.64 1.85
N ALA A 42 10.47 0.15 0.78
CA ALA A 42 9.52 -0.01 -0.31
C ALA A 42 9.86 -1.24 -1.15
N ILE A 43 8.84 -2.07 -1.36
CA ILE A 43 8.84 -3.28 -2.19
C ILE A 43 7.60 -3.27 -3.10
N PRO A 44 7.62 -4.00 -4.23
CA PRO A 44 6.40 -4.24 -4.98
C PRO A 44 5.37 -4.95 -4.12
N GLY A 45 4.09 -4.64 -4.35
CA GLY A 45 2.97 -5.34 -3.73
C GLY A 45 3.10 -6.85 -3.95
N LYS A 46 2.92 -7.61 -2.88
CA LYS A 46 2.88 -9.07 -2.98
C LYS A 46 2.00 -9.65 -1.89
N LYS A 47 1.47 -10.85 -2.14
CA LYS A 47 0.82 -11.64 -1.10
C LYS A 47 1.82 -12.04 -0.02
N ALA A 48 1.79 -11.31 1.08
CA ALA A 48 2.50 -11.62 2.31
C ALA A 48 1.77 -10.98 3.49
N THR A 49 2.07 -11.43 4.70
CA THR A 49 1.57 -10.83 5.94
C THR A 49 2.49 -9.72 6.43
N GLY A 50 1.93 -8.77 7.19
CA GLY A 50 2.71 -7.72 7.85
C GLY A 50 3.24 -6.61 6.94
N LEU A 51 2.82 -6.56 5.67
CA LEU A 51 3.14 -5.44 4.79
C LEU A 51 2.19 -4.27 5.02
N LYS A 52 2.70 -3.05 4.80
CA LYS A 52 1.88 -1.82 4.86
C LYS A 52 1.76 -1.23 3.47
N ALA A 53 0.54 -1.09 2.96
CA ALA A 53 0.29 -0.43 1.68
C ALA A 53 0.61 1.07 1.75
N ALA A 54 1.61 1.51 0.97
CA ALA A 54 2.01 2.91 0.88
C ALA A 54 1.20 3.69 -0.17
N GLY A 55 0.84 3.05 -1.28
CA GLY A 55 0.13 3.68 -2.39
C GLY A 55 0.57 3.15 -3.75
N ARG A 56 0.49 3.99 -4.80
CA ARG A 56 0.86 3.65 -6.17
C ARG A 56 2.21 4.27 -6.56
N ALA A 57 3.07 3.52 -7.24
CA ALA A 57 4.33 4.02 -7.76
C ALA A 57 4.12 5.08 -8.86
N GLU A 58 4.75 6.25 -8.71
CA GLU A 58 4.73 7.32 -9.72
C GLU A 58 5.79 7.15 -10.82
N GLU A 59 6.79 6.32 -10.58
CA GLU A 59 7.91 6.11 -11.49
C GLU A 59 8.42 4.66 -11.36
N THR A 60 9.12 4.20 -12.39
CA THR A 60 9.83 2.92 -12.32
C THR A 60 11.20 3.15 -11.69
N VAL A 61 11.49 2.46 -10.59
CA VAL A 61 12.79 2.52 -9.91
C VAL A 61 13.37 1.12 -9.81
N GLU A 62 14.61 0.98 -10.26
CA GLU A 62 15.41 -0.23 -10.08
C GLU A 62 16.51 0.07 -9.04
N ASN A 63 16.48 -0.60 -7.89
CA ASN A 63 17.55 -0.52 -6.92
C ASN A 63 18.46 -1.76 -7.05
N LYS A 64 19.59 -1.59 -7.75
CA LYS A 64 20.62 -2.64 -7.87
C LYS A 64 21.57 -2.70 -6.66
N GLY A 65 21.54 -1.70 -5.79
CA GLY A 65 22.42 -1.57 -4.63
C GLY A 65 21.82 -2.13 -3.35
N GLY A 66 22.31 -1.64 -2.21
CA GLY A 66 21.81 -1.95 -0.88
C GLY A 66 20.45 -1.32 -0.57
N ASP A 67 19.91 -1.67 0.58
CA ASP A 67 18.63 -1.13 1.04
C ASP A 67 18.69 0.39 1.22
N GLY A 68 17.76 1.10 0.58
CA GLY A 68 17.62 2.56 0.68
C GLY A 68 18.56 3.39 -0.19
N GLU A 69 19.35 2.77 -1.08
CA GLU A 69 20.18 3.51 -2.04
C GLU A 69 19.36 4.22 -3.14
N ALA A 70 18.19 3.68 -3.49
CA ALA A 70 17.24 4.34 -4.38
C ALA A 70 16.00 4.79 -3.61
N VAL A 71 15.36 5.85 -4.10
CA VAL A 71 14.13 6.41 -3.53
C VAL A 71 13.06 6.44 -4.62
N ILE A 72 11.84 6.06 -4.27
CA ILE A 72 10.69 6.08 -5.17
C ILE A 72 9.63 7.07 -4.68
N ARG A 73 9.02 7.81 -5.61
CA ARG A 73 7.81 8.60 -5.35
C ARG A 73 6.57 7.71 -5.40
N VAL A 74 5.80 7.73 -4.32
CA VAL A 74 4.56 6.98 -4.17
C VAL A 74 3.40 7.95 -3.96
N ALA A 75 2.34 7.81 -4.73
CA ALA A 75 1.12 8.58 -4.58
C ALA A 75 0.12 7.89 -3.63
N ARG A 76 -0.48 8.68 -2.76
CA ARG A 76 -1.55 8.27 -1.83
C ARG A 76 -2.88 8.77 -2.38
N GLY A 77 -3.92 7.94 -2.34
CA GLY A 77 -5.21 8.25 -2.96
C GLY A 77 -5.95 7.02 -3.47
N ILE A 78 -6.85 7.23 -4.42
CA ILE A 78 -7.70 6.19 -5.00
C ILE A 78 -7.14 5.79 -6.37
N PHE A 79 -6.89 4.50 -6.57
CA PHE A 79 -6.33 3.95 -7.81
C PHE A 79 -7.08 2.69 -8.23
N VAL A 80 -7.14 2.43 -9.54
CA VAL A 80 -7.80 1.24 -10.08
C VAL A 80 -6.78 0.13 -10.27
N PHE A 81 -7.10 -1.07 -9.75
CA PHE A 81 -6.28 -2.28 -9.83
C PHE A 81 -7.09 -3.43 -10.44
N GLU A 82 -6.38 -4.46 -10.90
CA GLU A 82 -7.00 -5.69 -11.39
C GLU A 82 -7.74 -6.41 -10.25
N ASN A 83 -8.85 -7.05 -10.59
CA ASN A 83 -9.64 -7.83 -9.65
C ASN A 83 -9.22 -9.29 -9.70
N SER A 84 -8.88 -9.87 -8.55
CA SER A 84 -8.52 -11.28 -8.44
C SER A 84 -9.58 -12.19 -9.06
N THR A 85 -9.15 -13.19 -9.84
CA THR A 85 -10.07 -14.18 -10.41
C THR A 85 -10.60 -15.16 -9.38
N SER A 86 -9.80 -15.47 -8.34
CA SER A 86 -10.12 -16.44 -7.30
C SER A 86 -10.75 -15.81 -6.06
N GLY A 87 -10.38 -14.56 -5.75
CA GLY A 87 -10.91 -13.77 -4.65
C GLY A 87 -11.60 -12.50 -5.13
N LYS A 88 -12.50 -12.63 -6.12
CA LYS A 88 -13.23 -11.51 -6.72
C LYS A 88 -13.88 -10.62 -5.67
N ILE A 89 -13.56 -9.34 -5.74
CA ILE A 89 -14.22 -8.25 -5.01
C ILE A 89 -15.47 -7.86 -5.81
N ALA A 90 -16.65 -7.94 -5.19
CA ALA A 90 -17.91 -7.54 -5.81
C ALA A 90 -18.41 -6.19 -5.26
N ALA A 91 -19.51 -5.69 -5.83
CA ALA A 91 -20.14 -4.45 -5.38
C ALA A 91 -20.56 -4.47 -3.89
N ALA A 92 -20.81 -5.65 -3.32
CA ALA A 92 -21.13 -5.80 -1.91
C ALA A 92 -19.93 -5.54 -0.96
N GLU A 93 -18.71 -5.47 -1.51
CA GLU A 93 -17.48 -5.24 -0.74
C GLU A 93 -17.05 -3.77 -0.79
N VAL A 94 -17.82 -2.91 -1.47
CA VAL A 94 -17.60 -1.46 -1.47
C VAL A 94 -17.72 -0.91 -0.06
N LEU A 95 -16.83 0.01 0.31
CA LEU A 95 -16.56 0.49 1.67
C LEU A 95 -16.05 -0.60 2.64
N GLY A 96 -15.64 -1.75 2.12
CA GLY A 96 -14.96 -2.82 2.84
C GLY A 96 -13.45 -2.88 2.56
N PRO A 97 -12.68 -3.62 3.37
CA PRO A 97 -11.25 -3.82 3.15
C PRO A 97 -10.98 -4.74 1.97
N CYS A 98 -9.88 -4.47 1.25
CA CYS A 98 -9.31 -5.41 0.28
C CYS A 98 -7.83 -5.68 0.57
N TYR A 99 -7.32 -6.76 -0.02
CA TYR A 99 -5.98 -7.30 0.27
C TYR A 99 -5.13 -7.35 -1.00
N ILE A 100 -3.82 -7.28 -0.81
CA ILE A 100 -2.82 -7.35 -1.88
C ILE A 100 -2.67 -8.81 -2.31
N GLU A 101 -2.96 -9.09 -3.57
CA GLU A 101 -2.65 -10.39 -4.19
C GLU A 101 -1.27 -10.33 -4.86
N ASP A 102 -1.04 -9.30 -5.67
CA ASP A 102 0.26 -8.99 -6.29
C ASP A 102 0.38 -7.47 -6.50
N ASP A 103 1.36 -7.04 -7.29
CA ASP A 103 1.67 -5.63 -7.50
C ASP A 103 0.71 -4.89 -8.44
N GLN A 104 -0.23 -5.58 -9.08
CA GLN A 104 -1.30 -4.99 -9.90
C GLN A 104 -2.70 -5.52 -9.59
N THR A 105 -2.83 -6.56 -8.76
CA THR A 105 -4.11 -7.22 -8.43
C THR A 105 -4.49 -7.13 -6.95
N VAL A 106 -5.79 -6.90 -6.69
CA VAL A 106 -6.39 -6.92 -5.35
C VAL A 106 -7.40 -8.05 -5.19
N THR A 107 -7.53 -8.55 -3.97
CA THR A 107 -8.37 -9.70 -3.61
C THR A 107 -9.17 -9.43 -2.35
N LYS A 108 -10.34 -10.05 -2.20
CA LYS A 108 -11.07 -10.06 -0.92
C LYS A 108 -10.48 -11.05 0.10
N THR A 109 -9.56 -11.89 -0.34
CA THR A 109 -9.02 -12.98 0.48
C THR A 109 -7.95 -12.47 1.43
N ALA A 110 -8.26 -12.47 2.73
CA ALA A 110 -7.33 -12.05 3.77
C ALA A 110 -6.19 -13.06 4.04
N THR A 111 -6.37 -14.32 3.66
CA THR A 111 -5.46 -15.41 4.04
C THR A 111 -4.05 -15.18 3.52
N SER A 112 -3.11 -15.02 4.47
CA SER A 112 -1.70 -14.75 4.20
C SER A 112 -1.44 -13.50 3.36
N ALA A 113 -2.37 -12.54 3.38
CA ALA A 113 -2.30 -11.30 2.61
C ALA A 113 -2.31 -10.08 3.55
N SER A 114 -1.76 -8.99 3.05
CA SER A 114 -1.78 -7.69 3.73
C SER A 114 -2.84 -6.81 3.10
N VAL A 115 -3.33 -5.86 3.88
CA VAL A 115 -4.43 -5.00 3.46
C VAL A 115 -3.90 -3.97 2.47
N ALA A 116 -4.53 -3.89 1.31
CA ALA A 116 -4.24 -2.90 0.29
C ALA A 116 -4.88 -1.56 0.68
N GLY A 117 -6.16 -1.59 1.05
CA GLY A 117 -6.92 -0.38 1.34
C GLY A 117 -8.42 -0.62 1.43
N LEU A 118 -9.18 0.44 1.18
CA LEU A 118 -10.64 0.42 1.15
C LEU A 118 -11.16 0.40 -0.28
N VAL A 119 -12.14 -0.47 -0.57
CA VAL A 119 -12.78 -0.50 -1.89
C VAL A 119 -13.73 0.70 -2.01
N ILE A 120 -13.52 1.54 -3.02
CA ILE A 120 -14.37 2.72 -3.29
C ILE A 120 -15.36 2.44 -4.43
N ARG A 121 -14.94 1.68 -5.43
CA ARG A 121 -15.73 1.37 -6.62
C ARG A 121 -15.29 0.03 -7.20
N VAL A 122 -16.23 -0.73 -7.75
CA VAL A 122 -15.98 -1.93 -8.54
C VAL A 122 -16.72 -1.76 -9.86
N ASP A 123 -16.01 -1.93 -10.97
CA ASP A 123 -16.53 -1.79 -12.32
C ASP A 123 -15.79 -2.74 -13.28
N ASP A 124 -16.15 -2.73 -14.56
CA ASP A 124 -15.55 -3.63 -15.56
C ASP A 124 -14.05 -3.34 -15.79
N GLU A 125 -13.62 -2.10 -15.51
CA GLU A 125 -12.24 -1.64 -15.63
C GLU A 125 -11.37 -2.07 -14.44
N GLY A 126 -11.97 -2.52 -13.33
CA GLY A 126 -11.27 -3.05 -12.16
C GLY A 126 -11.86 -2.63 -10.81
N VAL A 127 -11.01 -2.58 -9.80
CA VAL A 127 -11.36 -2.20 -8.43
C VAL A 127 -10.64 -0.91 -8.06
N ALA A 128 -11.40 0.16 -7.78
CA ALA A 128 -10.85 1.39 -7.25
C ALA A 128 -10.62 1.25 -5.74
N VAL A 129 -9.37 1.38 -5.32
CA VAL A 129 -8.94 1.21 -3.93
C VAL A 129 -8.32 2.49 -3.41
N GLU A 130 -8.81 2.96 -2.27
CA GLU A 130 -8.18 4.02 -1.50
C GLU A 130 -7.00 3.45 -0.71
N MET A 131 -5.78 3.90 -1.04
CA MET A 131 -4.52 3.41 -0.47
C MET A 131 -3.69 4.54 0.13
N GLY A 132 -2.83 4.16 1.09
CA GLY A 132 -1.82 5.02 1.66
C GLY A 132 -2.20 5.68 2.98
N PHE A 133 -3.42 5.56 3.48
CA PHE A 133 -3.85 6.20 4.75
C PHE A 133 -3.66 5.32 6.01
N GLY A 134 -2.93 4.20 5.90
CA GLY A 134 -2.67 3.33 7.06
C GLY A 134 -3.90 2.56 7.52
N TYR A 135 -4.70 2.06 6.58
CA TYR A 135 -5.88 1.28 6.91
C TYR A 135 -5.46 -0.03 7.59
N THR A 136 -5.91 -0.22 8.83
CA THR A 136 -5.79 -1.49 9.55
C THR A 136 -7.21 -1.96 9.82
N PRO A 137 -7.67 -3.08 9.22
CA PRO A 137 -9.01 -3.59 9.51
C PRO A 137 -9.08 -3.90 10.99
N ALA A 138 -10.22 -3.64 11.61
CA ALA A 138 -10.46 -4.09 12.98
C ALA A 138 -10.29 -5.62 12.99
N THR A 139 -9.30 -6.12 13.76
CA THR A 139 -9.26 -7.53 14.10
C THR A 139 -10.57 -7.83 14.82
N ALA A 140 -11.38 -8.72 14.26
CA ALA A 140 -12.45 -9.34 15.03
C ALA A 140 -11.78 -9.99 16.23
N GLY A 141 -11.93 -9.39 17.42
CA GLY A 141 -11.41 -9.95 18.65
C GLY A 141 -11.91 -11.38 18.72
N ALA A 142 -10.99 -12.33 18.79
CA ALA A 142 -11.34 -13.70 19.15
C ALA A 142 -12.07 -13.58 20.49
N GLY A 143 -13.40 -13.77 20.44
CA GLY A 143 -14.21 -13.86 21.65
C GLY A 143 -13.60 -14.94 22.52
N ALA A 144 -13.23 -14.54 23.73
CA ALA A 144 -12.82 -15.44 24.80
C ALA A 144 -13.95 -16.42 25.14
#